data_AF-A0A358M5F1-F1
#
_entry.id   AF-A0A358M5F1-F1
#
_cell.length_a   1.000
_cell.length_b   1.000
_cell.length_c   1.000
_cell.angle_alpha   90.00
_cell.angle_beta   90.00
_cell.angle_gamma   90.00
#
_symmetry.space_group_name_H-M   'P 1'
#
loop_
_entity.id
_entity.type
_entity.pdbx_description
1 polymer ?
#
loop_
_entity_poly.entity_id
_entity_poly.type
_entity_poly.pdbx_seq_one_letter_code
_entity_poly.pdbx_strand_id
1 'polypeptide(L)'
;SEEAKESVMTLLKKSFRPEFLNRLDEIVFYRPLRKEDMGKIIDILIERLKARLADKSLRLEITDRAKDFIIEHGFDPVYGARP
;
A
#
# COMPACT_ATOMS: atom_id res chain seq x y z
N SER A 1 -14.04 1.95 9.98
CA SER A 1 -15.07 1.99 11.03
C SER A 1 -15.41 0.56 11.43
N GLU A 2 -16.05 0.36 12.57
CA GLU A 2 -16.57 -0.96 12.94
C GLU A 2 -17.60 -1.47 11.90
N GLU A 3 -18.45 -0.59 11.36
CA GLU A 3 -19.38 -0.91 10.26
C GLU A 3 -18.69 -1.47 9.01
N ALA A 4 -17.52 -0.94 8.64
CA ALA A 4 -16.75 -1.43 7.50
C ALA A 4 -16.21 -2.85 7.78
N LYS A 5 -15.78 -3.15 9.01
CA LYS A 5 -15.33 -4.48 9.39
C LYS A 5 -16.48 -5.48 9.36
N GLU A 6 -17.65 -5.12 9.89
CA GLU A 6 -18.84 -5.98 9.85
C GLU A 6 -19.29 -6.27 8.41
N SER A 7 -19.27 -5.27 7.55
CA SER A 7 -19.58 -5.42 6.13
C SER A 7 -18.63 -6.38 5.43
N VAL A 8 -17.32 -6.26 5.69
CA VAL A 8 -16.29 -7.18 5.16
C VAL A 8 -16.46 -8.59 5.73
N MET A 9 -16.75 -8.75 7.03
CA MET A 9 -17.00 -10.06 7.64
C MET A 9 -18.23 -10.75 7.05
N THR A 10 -19.28 -9.99 6.74
CA THR A 10 -20.47 -10.51 6.05
C THR A 10 -20.12 -10.99 4.64
N LEU A 11 -19.31 -10.22 3.90
CA LEU A 11 -18.80 -10.61 2.59
C LEU A 11 -17.97 -11.90 2.67
N LEU A 12 -17.05 -12.00 3.64
CA LEU A 12 -16.19 -13.17 3.84
C LEU A 12 -17.00 -14.44 4.09
N LYS A 13 -18.03 -14.39 4.94
CA LYS A 13 -18.93 -15.53 5.20
C LYS A 13 -19.75 -15.95 3.97
N LYS A 14 -20.01 -15.01 3.05
CA LYS A 14 -20.68 -15.29 1.77
C LYS A 14 -19.73 -15.88 0.72
N SER A 15 -18.47 -15.44 0.72
CA SER A 15 -17.45 -15.83 -0.26
C SER A 15 -16.70 -17.12 0.10
N PHE A 16 -16.53 -17.43 1.38
CA PHE A 16 -15.75 -18.57 1.87
C PHE A 16 -16.59 -19.47 2.76
N ARG A 17 -16.28 -20.78 2.75
CA ARG A 17 -16.95 -21.73 3.63
C ARG A 17 -16.50 -21.56 5.09
N PRO A 18 -17.37 -21.84 6.08
CA PRO A 18 -17.03 -21.71 7.49
C PRO A 18 -15.79 -22.53 7.91
N GLU A 19 -15.58 -23.71 7.34
CA GLU A 19 -14.45 -24.56 7.69
C GLU A 19 -13.10 -23.92 7.32
N PHE A 20 -13.06 -23.18 6.21
CA PHE A 20 -11.86 -22.43 5.82
C PHE A 20 -11.59 -21.28 6.77
N LEU A 21 -12.62 -20.50 7.10
CA LEU A 21 -12.51 -19.36 8.01
C LEU A 21 -12.06 -19.80 9.41
N ASN A 22 -12.52 -20.96 9.88
CA ASN A 22 -12.12 -21.52 11.16
C ASN A 22 -10.66 -22.03 11.21
N ARG A 23 -9.96 -22.13 10.07
CA ARG A 23 -8.53 -22.49 10.01
C ARG A 23 -7.59 -21.29 9.96
N LEU A 24 -8.13 -20.07 9.95
CA LEU A 24 -7.34 -18.85 9.99
C LEU A 24 -7.18 -18.41 11.45
N ASP A 25 -5.94 -18.20 11.89
CA ASP A 25 -5.66 -17.78 13.26
C ASP A 25 -6.19 -16.36 13.54
N GLU A 26 -6.03 -15.44 12.58
CA GLU A 26 -6.48 -14.05 12.71
C GLU A 26 -6.83 -13.44 11.35
N ILE A 27 -7.81 -12.53 11.35
CA ILE A 27 -8.17 -11.68 10.20
C ILE A 27 -7.67 -10.27 10.46
N VAL A 28 -6.65 -9.84 9.72
CA VAL A 28 -6.06 -8.51 9.86
C VAL A 28 -6.70 -7.51 8.90
N PHE A 29 -7.27 -6.44 9.45
CA PHE A 29 -7.86 -5.36 8.66
C PHE A 29 -6.85 -4.22 8.48
N TYR A 30 -6.55 -3.89 7.22
CA TYR A 30 -5.75 -2.72 6.88
C TYR A 30 -6.63 -1.49 6.73
N ARG A 31 -6.12 -0.35 7.20
CA ARG A 31 -6.75 0.95 6.91
C ARG A 31 -6.39 1.37 5.48
N PRO A 32 -7.28 2.11 4.80
CA PRO A 32 -6.93 2.70 3.51
C PRO A 32 -5.73 3.63 3.67
N LEU A 33 -4.89 3.69 2.64
CA LEU A 33 -3.71 4.55 2.60
C LEU A 33 -4.15 6.03 2.63
N ARG A 34 -3.51 6.83 3.47
CA ARG A 34 -3.66 8.29 3.46
C ARG A 34 -2.58 8.90 2.58
N LYS A 35 -2.82 10.13 2.12
CA LYS A 35 -1.82 10.91 1.36
C LYS A 35 -0.50 11.05 2.13
N GLU A 36 -0.58 11.19 3.45
CA GLU A 36 0.58 11.25 4.36
C GLU A 36 1.40 9.95 4.38
N ASP A 37 0.75 8.79 4.20
CA ASP A 37 1.44 7.49 4.16
C ASP A 37 2.18 7.29 2.82
N MET A 38 1.72 7.96 1.76
CA MET A 38 2.29 7.83 0.42
C MET A 38 3.74 8.31 0.34
N GLY A 39 4.08 9.41 1.02
CA GLY A 39 5.47 9.90 1.05
C GLY A 39 6.45 8.83 1.53
N LYS A 40 6.09 8.12 2.61
CA LYS A 40 6.90 7.01 3.16
C LYS A 40 7.02 5.84 2.20
N ILE A 41 5.95 5.52 1.47
CA ILE A 41 5.97 4.45 0.47
C ILE A 41 6.90 4.82 -0.69
N ILE A 42 6.79 6.06 -1.19
CA ILE A 42 7.66 6.57 -2.26
C ILE A 42 9.12 6.55 -1.82
N ASP A 43 9.43 6.89 -0.57
CA ASP A 43 10.79 6.79 -0.02
C ASP A 43 11.33 5.36 -0.10
N ILE A 44 10.55 4.36 0.33
CA ILE A 44 10.94 2.95 0.24
C ILE A 44 11.21 2.53 -1.21
N LEU A 45 10.37 2.97 -2.15
CA LEU A 45 10.53 2.66 -3.57
C LEU A 45 11.77 3.33 -4.18
N ILE A 46 12.03 4.59 -3.83
CA ILE A 46 13.20 5.34 -4.28
C ILE A 46 14.48 4.70 -3.74
N GLU A 47 14.52 4.33 -2.46
CA GLU A 47 15.69 3.65 -1.88
C GLU A 47 15.95 2.30 -2.54
N ARG A 48 14.90 1.53 -2.84
CA ARG A 48 15.05 0.28 -3.59
C ARG A 48 15.56 0.53 -5.01
N LEU A 49 15.14 1.61 -5.67
CA LEU A 49 15.63 1.98 -6.99
C LEU A 49 17.09 2.44 -6.96
N LYS A 50 17.46 3.27 -5.96
CA LYS A 50 18.85 3.69 -5.73
C LYS A 50 19.78 2.48 -5.58
N ALA A 51 19.39 1.49 -4.77
CA ALA A 51 20.17 0.27 -4.60
C ALA A 51 20.40 -0.46 -5.94
N ARG A 52 19.35 -0.67 -6.73
CA ARG A 52 19.44 -1.33 -8.05
C ARG A 52 20.29 -0.56 -9.07
N LEU A 53 20.33 0.77 -8.97
CA LEU A 53 21.13 1.62 -9.84
C LEU A 53 22.60 1.66 -9.39
N ALA A 54 22.84 1.60 -8.08
CA ALA A 54 24.19 1.51 -7.52
C ALA A 54 24.92 0.25 -8.00
N ASP A 55 24.21 -0.88 -8.14
CA ASP A 55 24.75 -2.12 -8.75
C ASP A 55 25.23 -1.93 -10.20
N LYS A 56 24.79 -0.86 -10.86
CA LYS A 56 25.18 -0.46 -12.22
C LYS A 56 26.10 0.77 -12.23
N SER A 57 26.67 1.13 -11.07
CA SER A 57 27.50 2.33 -10.88
C SER A 57 26.79 3.65 -11.22
N LEU A 58 25.45 3.68 -11.11
CA LEU A 58 24.64 4.86 -11.32
C LEU A 58 24.14 5.42 -9.99
N ARG A 59 24.21 6.74 -9.81
CA ARG A 59 23.68 7.45 -8.64
C ARG A 59 22.37 8.14 -9.01
N LEU A 60 21.34 7.93 -8.19
CA LEU A 60 20.05 8.61 -8.32
C LEU A 60 19.86 9.61 -7.18
N GLU A 61 19.63 10.85 -7.54
CA GLU A 61 19.21 11.91 -6.64
C GLU A 61 17.84 12.41 -7.05
N ILE A 62 16.95 12.56 -6.06
CA ILE A 62 15.60 13.08 -6.23
C ILE A 62 15.45 14.27 -5.31
N THR A 63 14.99 15.38 -5.86
CA THR A 63 14.65 16.58 -5.09
C THR A 63 13.30 16.40 -4.41
N ASP A 64 13.08 17.12 -3.31
CA ASP A 64 11.79 17.08 -2.61
C ASP A 64 10.64 17.50 -3.53
N ARG A 65 10.85 18.50 -4.40
CA ARG A 65 9.87 18.91 -5.40
C ARG A 65 9.50 17.79 -6.38
N ALA A 66 10.47 16.99 -6.82
CA ALA A 66 10.20 15.85 -7.70
C ALA A 66 9.43 14.75 -6.95
N LYS A 67 9.74 14.53 -5.67
CA LYS A 67 9.01 13.60 -4.81
C LYS A 67 7.56 14.04 -4.60
N ASP A 68 7.32 15.32 -4.32
CA ASP A 68 5.98 15.89 -4.16
C ASP A 68 5.15 15.74 -5.43
N PHE A 69 5.75 16.00 -6.59
CA PHE A 69 5.11 15.80 -7.89
C PHE A 69 4.67 14.34 -8.10
N ILE A 70 5.53 13.37 -7.74
CA ILE A 70 5.20 11.95 -7.84
C ILE A 70 4.06 11.57 -6.90
N ILE A 71 4.04 12.08 -5.67
CA ILE A 71 2.96 11.81 -4.69
C ILE A 71 1.63 12.37 -5.19
N GLU A 72 1.63 13.56 -5.77
CA GLU A 72 0.41 14.19 -6.28
C GLU A 72 -0.19 13.44 -7.47
N HIS A 73 0.64 12.90 -8.36
CA HIS A 73 0.20 12.23 -9.59
C HIS A 73 0.14 10.70 -9.49
N GLY A 74 0.70 10.11 -8.43
CA GLY A 74 0.73 8.67 -8.19
C GLY A 74 -0.29 8.17 -7.16
N PHE A 75 -1.11 9.07 -6.58
CA PHE A 75 -2.14 8.71 -5.62
C PHE A 75 -3.46 8.38 -6.32
N ASP A 76 -3.86 7.11 -6.28
CA ASP A 76 -5.24 6.70 -6.55
C ASP A 76 -5.91 6.21 -5.25
N PRO A 77 -7.00 6.84 -4.76
CA PRO A 77 -7.68 6.42 -3.53
C PRO A 77 -8.30 5.01 -3.60
N VAL A 78 -8.63 4.52 -4.80
CA VAL A 78 -9.27 3.23 -5.05
C VAL A 78 -8.23 2.11 -5.20
N TYR A 79 -7.10 2.40 -5.86
CA TYR A 79 -6.02 1.41 -6.09
C TYR A 79 -4.83 1.51 -5.12
N GLY A 80 -4.79 2.55 -4.27
CA GLY A 80 -3.70 2.81 -3.34
C GLY A 80 -2.45 3.35 -4.05
N ALA A 81 -1.25 2.99 -3.58
CA ALA A 81 0.03 3.39 -4.18
C ALA A 81 0.40 2.61 -5.46
N ARG A 82 -0.59 2.04 -6.15
CA ARG A 82 -0.44 1.35 -7.44
C ARG A 82 -1.33 2.08 -8.45
N PRO A 83 -0.78 2.84 -9.40
CA PRO A 83 -1.48 3.15 -10.64
C PRO A 83 -1.58 1.91 -11.54
#